data_AF-A0A5N5PSN6-F1
#
_entry.id   AF-A0A5N5PSN6-F1
#
_cell.length_a   1.000
_cell.length_b   1.000
_cell.length_c   1.000
_cell.angle_alpha   90.00
_cell.angle_beta   90.00
_cell.angle_gamma   90.00
#
_symmetry.space_group_name_H-M   'P 1'
#
loop_
_entity.id
_entity.type
_entity.pdbx_description
1 polymer ?
#
loop_
_entity_poly.entity_id
_entity_poly.type
_entity_poly.pdbx_seq_one_letter_code
_entity_poly.pdbx_strand_id
1 'polypeptide(L)'
;MARHFNWETFRTNPSPEVNSNFGLDATALCSRLGINPDTLHLATTLCNAYAIPQQGKDAIAKAFEDKSITPSALPTSNSTAKDIGKLINTLASSDAGLSFLAVCAVIGTYYTLDSIPKIFSELAAESAVPPDLVPTPQDWETLKPLYANFRGPPAFTALVDRYTNLYIDTPAYQTKPLEHHGPKSVVIFLYCISLIIGDLAVGRTDRSGILVLAGKDAGWAAAVAEWLFGLEIRLRMGPPSRVPVDSVASEGLLYSNCGEGEGAQVTVCFAHPGVPVDGEPFVETPLGVRQRG
;
A
#
# COMPACT_ATOMS: atom_id res chain seq x y z
N MET A 1 10.10 -10.55 -4.26
CA MET A 1 8.76 -11.12 -4.55
C MET A 1 8.75 -12.13 -5.70
N ALA A 2 9.74 -12.10 -6.61
CA ALA A 2 9.86 -12.92 -7.82
C ALA A 2 9.37 -14.39 -7.78
N ARG A 3 9.57 -15.13 -6.69
CA ARG A 3 9.21 -16.56 -6.60
C ARG A 3 7.70 -16.83 -6.57
N HIS A 4 6.88 -15.82 -6.33
CA HIS A 4 5.42 -15.94 -6.25
C HIS A 4 4.72 -15.81 -7.60
N PHE A 5 5.45 -15.42 -8.66
CA PHE A 5 4.85 -15.18 -9.97
C PHE A 5 5.27 -16.23 -10.99
N ASN A 6 4.28 -16.83 -11.65
CA ASN A 6 4.50 -17.64 -12.83
C ASN A 6 4.20 -16.80 -14.08
N TRP A 7 5.24 -16.16 -14.61
CA TRP A 7 5.13 -15.27 -15.76
C TRP A 7 4.79 -15.99 -17.06
N GLU A 8 5.11 -17.28 -17.18
CA GLU A 8 4.67 -18.09 -18.32
C GLU A 8 3.16 -18.28 -18.31
N THR A 9 2.59 -18.57 -17.14
CA THR A 9 1.13 -18.66 -16.96
C THR A 9 0.46 -17.32 -17.26
N PHE A 10 1.04 -16.21 -16.81
CA PHE A 10 0.56 -14.86 -17.12
C PHE A 10 0.54 -14.59 -18.64
N ARG A 11 1.57 -15.02 -19.39
CA ARG A 11 1.59 -14.87 -20.86
C ARG A 11 0.51 -15.70 -21.55
N THR A 12 0.28 -16.93 -21.09
CA THR A 12 -0.65 -17.87 -21.74
C THR A 12 -2.11 -17.64 -21.36
N ASN A 13 -2.34 -16.97 -20.23
CA ASN A 13 -3.64 -16.50 -19.80
C ASN A 13 -3.65 -14.97 -19.92
N PRO A 14 -3.86 -14.41 -21.13
CA PRO A 14 -4.21 -13.01 -21.25
C PRO A 14 -5.56 -12.83 -20.55
N SER A 15 -5.48 -12.54 -19.26
CA SER A 15 -6.53 -12.15 -18.35
C SER A 15 -7.84 -12.96 -18.47
N PRO A 16 -8.02 -14.06 -17.71
CA PRO A 16 -9.36 -14.62 -17.53
C PRO A 16 -10.29 -13.59 -16.86
N GLU A 17 -9.76 -12.64 -16.10
CA GLU A 17 -10.58 -11.55 -15.56
C GLU A 17 -10.98 -10.56 -16.64
N VAL A 18 -10.06 -10.01 -17.45
CA VAL A 18 -10.41 -9.06 -18.55
C VAL A 18 -11.20 -9.74 -19.70
N ASN A 19 -11.03 -11.05 -19.95
CA ASN A 19 -11.67 -11.75 -21.07
C ASN A 19 -12.83 -12.69 -20.70
N SER A 20 -12.91 -13.25 -19.48
CA SER A 20 -14.00 -14.18 -19.10
C SER A 20 -15.03 -13.63 -18.10
N ASN A 21 -14.69 -12.58 -17.33
CA ASN A 21 -15.64 -11.85 -16.46
C ASN A 21 -15.82 -10.35 -16.78
N PHE A 22 -14.88 -9.71 -17.48
CA PHE A 22 -14.90 -8.26 -17.77
C PHE A 22 -15.43 -7.89 -19.17
N GLY A 23 -15.54 -8.84 -20.11
CA GLY A 23 -16.13 -8.65 -21.44
C GLY A 23 -15.49 -7.55 -22.31
N LEU A 24 -16.01 -7.41 -23.54
CA LEU A 24 -15.65 -6.32 -24.48
C LEU A 24 -15.82 -4.91 -23.88
N ASP A 25 -16.62 -4.78 -22.82
CA ASP A 25 -16.96 -3.53 -22.17
C ASP A 25 -15.83 -2.92 -21.35
N ALA A 26 -15.00 -3.72 -20.68
CA ALA A 26 -13.92 -3.18 -19.84
C ALA A 26 -12.73 -2.68 -20.64
N THR A 27 -12.36 -3.37 -21.72
CA THR A 27 -11.33 -2.89 -22.65
C THR A 27 -11.79 -1.59 -23.32
N ALA A 28 -13.06 -1.52 -23.73
CA ALA A 28 -13.65 -0.29 -24.27
C ALA A 28 -13.69 0.84 -23.22
N LEU A 29 -13.95 0.53 -21.95
CA LEU A 29 -13.85 1.49 -20.83
C LEU A 29 -12.41 2.01 -20.67
N CYS A 30 -11.42 1.11 -20.66
CA CYS A 30 -10.02 1.48 -20.55
C CYS A 30 -9.60 2.40 -21.70
N SER A 31 -9.94 2.07 -22.94
CA SER A 31 -9.64 2.92 -24.10
C SER A 31 -10.27 4.31 -23.99
N ARG A 32 -11.53 4.43 -23.53
CA ARG A 32 -12.18 5.75 -23.33
C ARG A 32 -11.53 6.58 -22.22
N LEU A 33 -10.98 5.92 -21.22
CA LEU A 33 -10.28 6.55 -20.10
C LEU A 33 -8.79 6.80 -20.39
N GLY A 34 -8.28 6.35 -21.54
CA GLY A 34 -6.86 6.40 -21.87
C GLY A 34 -6.00 5.48 -21.00
N ILE A 35 -6.60 4.46 -20.38
CA ILE A 35 -5.92 3.45 -19.56
C ILE A 35 -5.38 2.34 -20.46
N ASN A 36 -4.11 1.99 -20.29
CA ASN A 36 -3.54 0.80 -20.93
C ASN A 36 -4.07 -0.46 -20.22
N PRO A 37 -4.85 -1.32 -20.89
CA PRO A 37 -5.48 -2.49 -20.26
C PRO A 37 -4.46 -3.55 -19.81
N ASP A 38 -3.33 -3.69 -20.51
CA ASP A 38 -2.28 -4.65 -20.14
C ASP A 38 -1.58 -4.21 -18.86
N THR A 39 -1.33 -2.90 -18.72
CA THR A 39 -0.78 -2.31 -17.50
C THR A 39 -1.74 -2.45 -16.33
N LEU A 40 -3.04 -2.24 -16.54
CA LEU A 40 -4.05 -2.47 -15.51
C LEU A 40 -4.08 -3.93 -15.08
N HIS A 41 -4.04 -4.87 -16.03
CA HIS A 41 -4.03 -6.31 -15.73
C HIS A 41 -2.76 -6.74 -14.97
N LEU A 42 -1.60 -6.20 -15.34
CA LEU A 42 -0.37 -6.46 -14.60
C LEU A 42 -0.47 -5.87 -13.19
N ALA A 43 -0.97 -4.65 -13.04
CA ALA A 43 -1.15 -4.01 -11.73
C ALA A 43 -2.03 -4.85 -10.80
N THR A 44 -3.17 -5.34 -11.30
CA THR A 44 -4.07 -6.20 -10.50
C THR A 44 -3.41 -7.50 -10.09
N THR A 45 -2.66 -8.11 -11.00
CA THR A 45 -1.91 -9.34 -10.73
C THR A 45 -0.84 -9.13 -9.66
N LEU A 46 -0.07 -8.04 -9.77
CA LEU A 46 0.98 -7.69 -8.82
C LEU A 46 0.41 -7.41 -7.42
N CYS A 47 -0.67 -6.62 -7.33
CA CYS A 47 -1.29 -6.29 -6.06
C CYS A 47 -1.94 -7.51 -5.38
N ASN A 48 -2.47 -8.46 -6.17
CA ASN A 48 -3.06 -9.68 -5.62
C ASN A 48 -2.04 -10.54 -4.85
N ALA A 49 -0.74 -10.40 -5.13
CA ALA A 49 0.32 -11.13 -4.42
C ALA A 49 0.54 -10.65 -2.96
N TYR A 50 0.02 -9.48 -2.58
CA TYR A 50 0.10 -8.99 -1.19
C TYR A 50 -0.85 -9.70 -0.22
N ALA A 51 -1.59 -10.74 -0.65
CA ALA A 51 -2.41 -11.59 0.22
C ALA A 51 -3.28 -10.78 1.21
N ILE A 52 -3.89 -9.69 0.74
CA ILE A 52 -4.68 -8.78 1.58
C ILE A 52 -5.83 -9.57 2.22
N PRO A 53 -5.98 -9.54 3.56
CA PRO A 53 -7.03 -10.27 4.26
C PRO A 53 -8.44 -9.89 3.77
N GLN A 54 -9.38 -10.83 3.87
CA GLN A 54 -10.77 -10.58 3.45
C GLN A 54 -11.39 -9.37 4.16
N GLN A 55 -11.09 -9.20 5.45
CA GLN A 55 -11.54 -8.02 6.21
C GLN A 55 -11.12 -6.69 5.55
N GLY A 56 -9.87 -6.60 5.07
CA GLY A 56 -9.37 -5.41 4.37
C GLY A 56 -10.07 -5.19 3.04
N LYS A 57 -10.32 -6.28 2.29
CA LYS A 57 -11.09 -6.24 1.02
C LYS A 57 -12.53 -5.79 1.26
N ASP A 58 -13.19 -6.33 2.29
CA ASP A 58 -14.56 -6.00 2.68
C ASP A 58 -14.68 -4.53 3.11
N ALA A 59 -13.68 -4.00 3.84
CA ALA A 59 -13.64 -2.60 4.22
C ALA A 59 -13.59 -1.67 3.01
N ILE A 60 -12.87 -2.06 1.95
CA ILE A 60 -12.81 -1.33 0.68
C ILE A 60 -14.13 -1.44 -0.09
N ALA A 61 -14.68 -2.65 -0.22
CA ALA A 61 -15.95 -2.89 -0.89
C ALA A 61 -17.08 -2.07 -0.23
N LYS A 62 -17.19 -2.13 1.10
CA LYS A 62 -18.13 -1.35 1.88
C LYS A 62 -17.93 0.16 1.72
N ALA A 63 -16.68 0.63 1.81
CA ALA A 63 -16.39 2.05 1.64
C ALA A 63 -16.76 2.57 0.24
N PHE A 64 -16.72 1.70 -0.76
CA PHE A 64 -17.19 2.00 -2.10
C PHE A 64 -18.73 2.01 -2.19
N GLU A 65 -19.42 1.02 -1.63
CA GLU A 65 -20.89 0.97 -1.55
C GLU A 65 -21.47 2.20 -0.83
N ASP A 66 -20.86 2.57 0.29
CA ASP A 66 -21.25 3.72 1.12
C ASP A 66 -20.83 5.07 0.50
N LYS A 67 -20.20 5.07 -0.68
CA LYS A 67 -19.62 6.26 -1.35
C LYS A 67 -18.67 7.06 -0.46
N SER A 68 -18.10 6.41 0.54
CA SER A 68 -17.12 6.98 1.47
C SER A 68 -15.78 7.23 0.78
N ILE A 69 -15.49 6.46 -0.26
CA ILE A 69 -14.41 6.72 -1.21
C ILE A 69 -14.90 7.79 -2.20
N THR A 70 -14.55 9.03 -1.92
CA THR A 70 -14.95 10.16 -2.75
C THR A 70 -13.98 10.34 -3.94
N PRO A 71 -14.49 10.47 -5.17
CA PRO A 71 -13.69 10.88 -6.33
C PRO A 71 -13.01 12.23 -6.03
N SER A 72 -11.75 12.38 -6.43
CA SER A 72 -11.03 13.63 -6.25
C SER A 72 -11.64 14.76 -7.07
N ALA A 73 -11.50 15.99 -6.56
CA ALA A 73 -11.93 17.25 -7.15
C ALA A 73 -11.19 17.66 -8.45
N LEU A 74 -10.69 16.70 -9.24
CA LEU A 74 -10.23 17.03 -10.59
C LEU A 74 -11.45 17.36 -11.44
N PRO A 75 -11.42 18.42 -12.27
CA PRO A 75 -12.51 18.72 -13.19
C PRO A 75 -12.58 17.62 -14.26
N THR A 76 -13.33 16.56 -13.96
CA THR A 76 -13.68 15.52 -14.92
C THR A 76 -15.08 15.75 -15.43
N SER A 77 -15.32 15.54 -16.72
CA SER A 77 -16.68 15.54 -17.26
C SER A 77 -17.53 14.47 -16.57
N ASN A 78 -18.84 14.70 -16.50
CA ASN A 78 -19.78 13.74 -15.89
C ASN A 78 -19.72 12.35 -16.55
N SER A 79 -19.38 12.27 -17.85
CA SER A 79 -19.23 11.00 -18.56
C SER A 79 -17.96 10.26 -18.14
N THR A 80 -16.83 10.95 -17.98
CA THR A 80 -15.57 10.37 -17.49
C THR A 80 -15.72 9.85 -16.07
N ALA A 81 -16.35 10.62 -15.17
CA ALA A 81 -16.60 10.17 -13.80
C ALA A 81 -17.47 8.90 -13.74
N LYS A 82 -18.49 8.81 -14.61
CA LYS A 82 -19.35 7.62 -14.74
C LYS A 82 -18.57 6.41 -15.26
N ASP A 83 -17.71 6.59 -16.25
CA ASP A 83 -16.88 5.51 -16.80
C ASP A 83 -15.84 5.02 -15.79
N ILE A 84 -15.21 5.92 -15.01
CA ILE A 84 -14.33 5.54 -13.90
C ILE A 84 -15.09 4.73 -12.86
N GLY A 85 -16.28 5.18 -12.45
CA GLY A 85 -17.13 4.44 -11.51
C GLY A 85 -17.49 3.04 -12.00
N LYS A 86 -17.81 2.89 -13.30
CA LYS A 86 -18.02 1.56 -13.91
C LYS A 86 -16.78 0.69 -13.86
N LEU A 87 -15.62 1.23 -14.19
CA LEU A 87 -14.37 0.46 -14.16
C LEU A 87 -14.03 0.01 -12.73
N ILE A 88 -14.22 0.87 -11.74
CA ILE A 88 -14.02 0.50 -10.32
C ILE A 88 -15.02 -0.59 -9.90
N ASN A 89 -16.30 -0.49 -10.29
CA ASN A 89 -17.28 -1.55 -10.04
C ASN A 89 -16.82 -2.90 -10.63
N THR A 90 -16.31 -2.88 -11.86
CA THR A 90 -15.80 -4.09 -12.51
C THR A 90 -14.60 -4.64 -11.74
N LEU A 91 -13.65 -3.80 -11.32
CA LEU A 91 -12.51 -4.22 -10.50
C LEU A 91 -12.94 -4.78 -9.13
N ALA A 92 -13.94 -4.17 -8.50
CA ALA A 92 -14.43 -4.62 -7.20
C ALA A 92 -15.16 -5.99 -7.26
N SER A 93 -15.48 -6.49 -8.46
CA SER A 93 -16.12 -7.79 -8.65
C SER A 93 -15.17 -8.99 -8.59
N SER A 94 -13.85 -8.76 -8.53
CA SER A 94 -12.84 -9.81 -8.39
C SER A 94 -11.91 -9.58 -7.20
N ASP A 95 -11.35 -10.67 -6.68
CA ASP A 95 -10.40 -10.64 -5.57
C ASP A 95 -9.11 -9.88 -5.92
N ALA A 96 -8.60 -10.06 -7.15
CA ALA A 96 -7.42 -9.37 -7.63
C ALA A 96 -7.69 -7.87 -7.81
N GLY A 97 -8.86 -7.52 -8.34
CA GLY A 97 -9.27 -6.12 -8.49
C GLY A 97 -9.51 -5.44 -7.14
N LEU A 98 -10.13 -6.11 -6.16
CA LEU A 98 -10.24 -5.60 -4.79
C LEU A 98 -8.87 -5.40 -4.14
N SER A 99 -7.92 -6.30 -4.36
CA SER A 99 -6.56 -6.16 -3.84
C SER A 99 -5.85 -4.95 -4.45
N PHE A 100 -6.00 -4.73 -5.75
CA PHE A 100 -5.50 -3.54 -6.43
C PHE A 100 -6.13 -2.26 -5.90
N LEU A 101 -7.46 -2.22 -5.80
CA LEU A 101 -8.18 -1.07 -5.25
C LEU A 101 -7.73 -0.77 -3.82
N ALA A 102 -7.58 -1.79 -2.97
CA ALA A 102 -7.08 -1.63 -1.62
C ALA A 102 -5.69 -0.98 -1.57
N VAL A 103 -4.75 -1.45 -2.38
CA VAL A 103 -3.40 -0.85 -2.50
C VAL A 103 -3.52 0.60 -2.98
N CYS A 104 -4.31 0.86 -4.04
CA CYS A 104 -4.53 2.21 -4.56
C CYS A 104 -5.13 3.16 -3.53
N ALA A 105 -6.09 2.70 -2.72
CA ALA A 105 -6.70 3.50 -1.65
C ALA A 105 -5.67 3.93 -0.63
N VAL A 106 -4.85 2.99 -0.12
CA VAL A 106 -3.91 3.32 0.94
C VAL A 106 -2.73 4.17 0.47
N ILE A 107 -2.22 3.95 -0.74
CA ILE A 107 -1.14 4.79 -1.30
C ILE A 107 -1.68 6.13 -1.79
N GLY A 108 -2.89 6.15 -2.37
CA GLY A 108 -3.55 7.34 -2.91
C GLY A 108 -3.98 8.35 -1.84
N THR A 109 -4.20 7.90 -0.61
CA THR A 109 -4.49 8.77 0.54
C THR A 109 -3.25 9.52 1.06
N TYR A 110 -2.05 8.97 0.89
CA TYR A 110 -0.84 9.51 1.52
C TYR A 110 0.15 10.11 0.51
N TYR A 111 0.43 9.39 -0.58
CA TYR A 111 1.40 9.80 -1.59
C TYR A 111 0.78 10.69 -2.68
N THR A 112 1.61 11.51 -3.33
CA THR A 112 1.19 12.33 -4.48
C THR A 112 0.91 11.46 -5.71
N LEU A 113 0.16 12.00 -6.67
CA LEU A 113 -0.15 11.28 -7.92
C LEU A 113 1.10 10.97 -8.76
N ASP A 114 2.18 11.74 -8.61
CA ASP A 114 3.45 11.49 -9.31
C ASP A 114 4.37 10.49 -8.59
N SER A 115 4.05 10.18 -7.33
CA SER A 115 4.74 9.16 -6.53
C SER A 115 4.22 7.76 -6.84
N ILE A 116 2.91 7.62 -7.10
CA ILE A 116 2.24 6.32 -7.26
C ILE A 116 2.79 5.50 -8.43
N PRO A 117 2.97 6.05 -9.66
CA PRO A 117 3.56 5.30 -10.77
C PRO A 117 4.95 4.73 -10.44
N LYS A 118 5.76 5.46 -9.65
CA LYS A 118 7.09 5.01 -9.21
C LYS A 118 6.99 3.81 -8.27
N ILE A 119 6.00 3.79 -7.37
CA ILE A 119 5.72 2.63 -6.49
C ILE A 119 5.37 1.40 -7.32
N PHE A 120 4.52 1.54 -8.35
CA PHE A 120 4.18 0.43 -9.24
C PHE A 120 5.36 -0.04 -10.09
N SER A 121 6.25 0.87 -10.48
CA SER A 121 7.47 0.55 -11.22
C SER A 121 8.42 -0.30 -10.35
N GLU A 122 8.61 0.08 -9.08
CA GLU A 122 9.36 -0.73 -8.11
C GLU A 122 8.68 -2.07 -7.81
N LEU A 123 7.35 -2.10 -7.73
CA LEU A 123 6.59 -3.35 -7.54
C LEU A 123 6.84 -4.35 -8.68
N ALA A 124 6.84 -3.87 -9.93
CA ALA A 124 7.18 -4.69 -11.09
C ALA A 124 8.64 -5.20 -11.01
N ALA A 125 9.58 -4.33 -10.61
CA ALA A 125 10.99 -4.69 -10.46
C ALA A 125 11.20 -5.77 -9.37
N GLU A 126 10.65 -5.59 -8.17
CA GLU A 126 10.77 -6.54 -7.05
C GLU A 126 10.06 -7.89 -7.29
N SER A 127 9.09 -7.88 -8.21
CA SER A 127 8.38 -9.06 -8.70
C SER A 127 9.11 -9.75 -9.86
N ALA A 128 10.22 -9.20 -10.34
CA ALA A 128 10.98 -9.68 -11.49
C ALA A 128 10.10 -9.88 -12.72
N VAL A 129 9.24 -8.90 -13.01
CA VAL A 129 8.44 -8.88 -14.25
C VAL A 129 9.40 -8.97 -15.45
N PRO A 130 9.17 -9.89 -16.41
CA PRO A 130 10.02 -10.04 -17.59
C PRO A 130 10.12 -8.73 -18.39
N PRO A 131 11.29 -8.39 -18.98
CA PRO A 131 11.49 -7.12 -19.68
C PRO A 131 10.49 -6.83 -20.80
N ASP A 132 9.94 -7.87 -21.43
CA ASP A 132 8.89 -7.79 -22.47
C ASP A 132 7.52 -7.39 -21.92
N LEU A 133 7.28 -7.56 -20.61
CA LEU A 133 6.03 -7.29 -19.93
C LEU A 133 6.10 -6.07 -18.98
N VAL A 134 7.30 -5.53 -18.73
CA VAL A 134 7.47 -4.35 -17.86
C VAL A 134 6.83 -3.13 -18.55
N PRO A 135 5.80 -2.51 -17.95
CA PRO A 135 5.22 -1.29 -18.50
C PRO A 135 6.20 -0.13 -18.41
N THR A 136 6.15 0.76 -19.40
CA THR A 136 6.94 1.99 -19.37
C THR A 136 6.45 2.92 -18.26
N PRO A 137 7.24 3.90 -17.82
CA PRO A 137 6.76 4.93 -16.90
C PRO A 137 5.46 5.59 -17.39
N GLN A 138 5.36 5.88 -18.69
CA GLN A 138 4.16 6.45 -19.31
C GLN A 138 2.95 5.51 -19.23
N ASP A 139 3.16 4.20 -19.34
CA ASP A 139 2.09 3.22 -19.17
C ASP A 139 1.53 3.24 -17.74
N TRP A 140 2.38 3.31 -16.72
CA TRP A 140 1.93 3.44 -15.32
C TRP A 140 1.16 4.73 -15.08
N GLU A 141 1.52 5.80 -15.77
CA GLU A 141 0.82 7.09 -15.73
C GLU A 141 -0.60 7.01 -16.29
N THR A 142 -0.88 6.07 -17.22
CA THR A 142 -2.24 5.86 -17.74
C THR A 142 -3.24 5.48 -16.67
N LEU A 143 -2.78 4.94 -15.53
CA LEU A 143 -3.62 4.56 -14.38
C LEU A 143 -3.96 5.74 -13.45
N LYS A 144 -3.41 6.94 -13.69
CA LYS A 144 -3.72 8.16 -12.92
C LYS A 144 -5.22 8.43 -12.72
N PRO A 145 -6.12 8.22 -13.70
CA PRO A 145 -7.55 8.41 -13.49
C PRO A 145 -8.10 7.54 -12.34
N LEU A 146 -7.56 6.35 -12.11
CA LEU A 146 -7.94 5.50 -10.99
C LEU A 146 -7.37 6.04 -9.68
N TYR A 147 -6.07 6.32 -9.63
CA TYR A 147 -5.39 6.84 -8.42
C TYR A 147 -5.93 8.19 -7.95
N ALA A 148 -6.29 9.05 -8.90
CA ALA A 148 -6.88 10.34 -8.58
C ALA A 148 -8.26 10.17 -7.97
N ASN A 149 -9.07 9.24 -8.48
CA ASN A 149 -10.47 9.10 -8.08
C ASN A 149 -10.71 8.06 -6.98
N PHE A 150 -9.69 7.30 -6.58
CA PHE A 150 -9.79 6.29 -5.54
C PHE A 150 -8.96 6.69 -4.32
N ARG A 151 -9.59 7.39 -3.38
CA ARG A 151 -9.00 7.73 -2.07
C ARG A 151 -9.43 6.72 -1.02
N GLY A 152 -8.57 6.42 -0.06
CA GLY A 152 -8.96 5.61 1.09
C GLY A 152 -10.12 6.25 1.88
N PRO A 153 -10.91 5.43 2.58
CA PRO A 153 -12.08 5.91 3.32
C PRO A 153 -11.70 6.92 4.43
N PRO A 154 -12.67 7.72 4.92
CA PRO A 154 -12.43 8.67 6.01
C PRO A 154 -11.82 8.02 7.26
N ALA A 155 -12.25 6.80 7.60
CA ALA A 155 -11.71 6.07 8.75
C ALA A 155 -10.20 5.78 8.61
N PHE A 156 -9.77 5.32 7.42
CA PHE A 156 -8.34 5.12 7.14
C PHE A 156 -7.58 6.44 7.16
N THR A 157 -8.13 7.48 6.52
CA THR A 157 -7.48 8.80 6.46
C THR A 157 -7.26 9.38 7.86
N ALA A 158 -8.28 9.32 8.72
CA ALA A 158 -8.20 9.74 10.11
C ALA A 158 -7.16 8.95 10.91
N LEU A 159 -6.99 7.65 10.63
CA LEU A 159 -5.98 6.83 11.28
C LEU A 159 -4.57 7.27 10.88
N VAL A 160 -4.34 7.52 9.58
CA VAL A 160 -3.07 8.04 9.08
C VAL A 160 -2.76 9.41 9.70
N ASP A 161 -3.75 10.31 9.78
CA ASP A 161 -3.58 11.62 10.43
C ASP A 161 -3.21 11.47 11.90
N ARG A 162 -3.98 10.67 12.65
CA ARG A 162 -3.73 10.38 14.06
C ARG A 162 -2.30 9.89 14.28
N TYR A 163 -1.86 8.89 13.54
CA TYR A 163 -0.54 8.29 13.73
C TYR A 163 0.60 9.17 13.26
N THR A 164 0.40 9.96 12.21
CA THR A 164 1.41 10.93 11.75
C THR A 164 1.58 12.06 12.78
N ASN A 165 0.48 12.55 13.37
CA ASN A 165 0.51 13.63 14.36
C ASN A 165 1.24 13.23 15.65
N LEU A 166 1.18 11.95 16.04
CA LEU A 166 1.93 11.44 17.20
C LEU A 166 3.44 11.69 17.09
N TYR A 167 4.00 11.82 15.89
CA TYR A 167 5.40 12.22 15.70
C TYR A 167 5.60 13.73 15.78
N ILE A 168 4.70 14.51 15.17
CA ILE A 168 4.75 15.98 15.14
C ILE A 168 4.71 16.55 16.56
N ASP A 169 3.93 15.93 17.45
CA ASP A 169 3.79 16.35 18.85
C ASP A 169 5.00 16.01 19.72
N THR A 170 6.03 15.34 19.17
CA THR A 170 7.24 14.99 19.92
C THR A 170 8.31 16.09 19.86
N PRO A 171 9.08 16.31 20.94
CA PRO A 171 10.23 17.23 20.91
C PRO A 171 11.29 16.83 19.86
N ALA A 172 11.37 15.54 19.51
CA ALA A 172 12.30 15.03 18.51
C ALA A 172 12.05 15.62 17.11
N TYR A 173 10.79 15.91 16.76
CA TYR A 173 10.39 16.52 15.49
C TYR A 173 11.18 17.79 15.15
N GLN A 174 11.46 18.62 16.16
CA GLN A 174 12.11 19.91 16.00
C GLN A 174 13.64 19.82 15.88
N THR A 175 14.23 18.67 16.23
CA THR A 175 15.69 18.56 16.39
C THR A 175 16.37 17.76 15.28
N LYS A 176 15.67 16.78 14.68
CA LYS A 176 16.15 15.99 13.54
C LYS A 176 14.99 15.63 12.61
N PRO A 177 14.80 16.34 11.48
CA PRO A 177 13.72 16.04 10.56
C PRO A 177 13.92 14.66 9.93
N LEU A 178 12.92 13.78 10.08
CA LEU A 178 12.84 12.52 9.35
C LEU A 178 12.43 12.75 7.89
N GLU A 179 12.93 11.90 7.01
CA GLU A 179 12.62 11.91 5.58
C GLU A 179 11.55 10.86 5.25
N HIS A 180 10.83 11.10 4.15
CA HIS A 180 9.95 10.10 3.54
C HIS A 180 10.79 9.03 2.85
N HIS A 181 10.28 7.81 2.80
CA HIS A 181 10.94 6.73 2.09
C HIS A 181 10.81 6.88 0.57
N GLY A 182 11.65 6.13 -0.16
CA GLY A 182 11.48 5.92 -1.58
C GLY A 182 10.41 4.87 -1.90
N PRO A 183 10.10 4.70 -3.19
CA PRO A 183 9.07 3.76 -3.66
C PRO A 183 9.36 2.31 -3.33
N LYS A 184 10.63 1.91 -3.31
CA LYS A 184 11.03 0.52 -3.01
C LYS A 184 10.74 0.14 -1.56
N SER A 185 11.02 1.02 -0.61
CA SER A 185 10.66 0.82 0.80
C SER A 185 9.15 0.61 1.03
N VAL A 186 8.28 1.30 0.26
CA VAL A 186 6.82 1.08 0.29
C VAL A 186 6.47 -0.35 -0.15
N VAL A 187 7.06 -0.81 -1.26
CA VAL A 187 6.85 -2.17 -1.80
C VAL A 187 7.34 -3.23 -0.82
N ILE A 188 8.54 -3.05 -0.26
CA ILE A 188 9.11 -3.97 0.73
C ILE A 188 8.21 -4.04 1.97
N PHE A 189 7.73 -2.90 2.47
CA PHE A 189 6.83 -2.86 3.62
C PHE A 189 5.56 -3.67 3.37
N LEU A 190 4.85 -3.42 2.25
CA LEU A 190 3.62 -4.13 1.89
C LEU A 190 3.85 -5.64 1.71
N TYR A 191 5.01 -6.03 1.17
CA TYR A 191 5.37 -7.43 1.04
C TYR A 191 5.71 -8.08 2.39
N CYS A 192 6.46 -7.40 3.25
CA CYS A 192 6.81 -7.95 4.57
C CYS A 192 5.56 -8.20 5.42
N ILE A 193 4.60 -7.27 5.43
CA ILE A 193 3.35 -7.47 6.18
C ILE A 193 2.47 -8.57 5.55
N SER A 194 2.49 -8.76 4.23
CA SER A 194 1.75 -9.86 3.60
C SER A 194 2.29 -11.23 3.97
N LEU A 195 3.61 -11.35 4.18
CA LEU A 195 4.21 -12.59 4.67
C LEU A 195 3.75 -12.94 6.09
N ILE A 196 3.58 -11.93 6.96
CA ILE A 196 3.04 -12.15 8.32
C ILE A 196 1.63 -12.74 8.24
N ILE A 197 0.76 -12.19 7.38
CA ILE A 197 -0.59 -12.75 7.19
C ILE A 197 -0.53 -14.20 6.71
N GLY A 198 0.39 -14.51 5.78
CA GLY A 198 0.59 -15.88 5.32
C GLY A 198 0.97 -16.84 6.44
N ASP A 199 1.87 -16.42 7.34
CA ASP A 199 2.29 -17.22 8.50
C ASP A 199 1.15 -17.38 9.53
N LEU A 200 0.43 -16.30 9.83
CA LEU A 200 -0.71 -16.32 10.74
C LEU A 200 -1.83 -17.24 10.23
N ALA A 201 -2.09 -17.23 8.91
CA ALA A 201 -3.10 -18.09 8.29
C ALA A 201 -2.80 -19.59 8.43
N VAL A 202 -1.53 -19.98 8.56
CA VAL A 202 -1.11 -21.37 8.79
C VAL A 202 -0.80 -21.67 10.26
N GLY A 203 -1.17 -20.77 11.17
CA GLY A 203 -1.00 -20.94 12.62
C GLY A 203 0.44 -20.81 13.11
N ARG A 204 1.34 -20.21 12.31
CA ARG A 204 2.73 -19.92 12.72
C ARG A 204 2.76 -18.58 13.45
N THR A 205 2.76 -18.64 14.77
CA THR A 205 2.83 -17.49 15.67
C THR A 205 4.22 -17.28 16.27
N ASP A 206 5.17 -18.14 15.91
CA ASP A 206 6.55 -18.17 16.39
C ASP A 206 7.45 -17.10 15.75
N ARG A 207 7.02 -16.51 14.63
CA ARG A 207 7.68 -15.33 14.05
C ARG A 207 7.29 -14.08 14.85
N SER A 208 8.09 -13.82 15.88
CA SER A 208 8.19 -12.56 16.61
C SER A 208 8.14 -11.36 15.65
N GLY A 209 7.27 -10.39 15.95
CA GLY A 209 6.85 -9.34 15.01
C GLY A 209 7.95 -8.57 14.27
N ILE A 210 7.59 -8.03 13.11
CA ILE A 210 8.51 -7.29 12.24
C ILE A 210 8.77 -5.90 12.80
N LEU A 211 10.04 -5.48 12.82
CA LEU A 211 10.44 -4.11 13.09
C LEU A 211 10.60 -3.34 11.76
N VAL A 212 9.85 -2.25 11.59
CA VAL A 212 9.87 -1.39 10.41
C VAL A 212 10.41 -0.01 10.78
N LEU A 213 11.54 0.39 10.21
CA LEU A 213 12.08 1.74 10.34
C LEU A 213 11.51 2.61 9.22
N ALA A 214 10.37 3.25 9.50
CA ALA A 214 9.52 3.85 8.48
C ALA A 214 9.73 5.37 8.28
N GLY A 215 10.78 5.96 8.85
CA GLY A 215 11.04 7.39 8.67
C GLY A 215 9.82 8.25 9.01
N LYS A 216 9.51 9.20 8.14
CA LYS A 216 8.30 10.03 8.25
C LYS A 216 7.01 9.30 7.84
N ASP A 217 7.13 8.16 7.15
CA ASP A 217 6.01 7.34 6.69
C ASP A 217 5.48 6.38 7.76
N ALA A 218 6.06 6.37 8.97
CA ALA A 218 5.67 5.46 10.04
C ALA A 218 4.19 5.55 10.42
N GLY A 219 3.60 6.75 10.40
CA GLY A 219 2.18 6.92 10.66
C GLY A 219 1.31 6.25 9.60
N TRP A 220 1.69 6.37 8.32
CA TRP A 220 1.01 5.69 7.22
C TRP A 220 1.20 4.16 7.29
N ALA A 221 2.43 3.70 7.50
CA ALA A 221 2.74 2.26 7.60
C ALA A 221 1.97 1.59 8.75
N ALA A 222 1.92 2.23 9.93
CA ALA A 222 1.11 1.77 11.06
C ALA A 222 -0.38 1.68 10.70
N ALA A 223 -0.93 2.73 10.07
CA ALA A 223 -2.33 2.73 9.67
C ALA A 223 -2.65 1.64 8.64
N VAL A 224 -1.74 1.35 7.69
CA VAL A 224 -1.91 0.25 6.73
C VAL A 224 -1.91 -1.11 7.43
N ALA A 225 -0.94 -1.37 8.31
CA ALA A 225 -0.84 -2.62 9.04
C ALA A 225 -2.09 -2.88 9.88
N GLU A 226 -2.58 -1.87 10.60
CA GLU A 226 -3.79 -2.00 11.43
C GLU A 226 -5.08 -2.07 10.61
N TRP A 227 -5.31 -1.10 9.72
CA TRP A 227 -6.61 -0.97 9.06
C TRP A 227 -6.80 -1.92 7.89
N LEU A 228 -5.78 -2.10 7.04
CA LEU A 228 -5.89 -2.92 5.85
C LEU A 228 -5.58 -4.39 6.14
N PHE A 229 -4.58 -4.65 6.99
CA PHE A 229 -4.14 -6.02 7.29
C PHE A 229 -4.66 -6.55 8.63
N GLY A 230 -5.30 -5.72 9.47
CA GLY A 230 -5.89 -6.17 10.74
C GLY A 230 -4.85 -6.61 11.77
N LEU A 231 -3.63 -6.08 11.69
CA LEU A 231 -2.51 -6.52 12.52
C LEU A 231 -2.48 -5.80 13.88
N GLU A 232 -1.92 -6.49 14.86
CA GLU A 232 -1.51 -5.93 16.14
C GLU A 232 -0.18 -5.17 15.98
N ILE A 233 -0.23 -3.87 16.23
CA ILE A 233 0.86 -2.94 16.01
C ILE A 233 1.35 -2.26 17.28
N ARG A 234 2.62 -1.85 17.24
CA ARG A 234 3.22 -0.83 18.12
C ARG A 234 3.85 0.25 17.27
N LEU A 235 3.51 1.50 17.55
CA LEU A 235 4.13 2.67 16.92
C LEU A 235 5.07 3.33 17.91
N ARG A 236 6.31 3.60 17.48
CA ARG A 236 7.40 4.04 18.36
C ARG A 236 8.20 5.20 17.80
N MET A 237 8.83 5.97 18.68
CA MET A 237 9.91 6.91 18.36
C MET A 237 11.26 6.21 18.46
N GLY A 238 12.07 6.34 17.41
CA GLY A 238 13.39 5.73 17.34
C GLY A 238 13.35 4.20 17.22
N PRO A 239 14.48 3.56 16.84
CA PRO A 239 14.60 2.12 16.93
C PRO A 239 14.55 1.69 18.40
N PRO A 240 14.08 0.47 18.72
CA PRO A 240 14.23 -0.06 20.07
C PRO A 240 15.71 -0.01 20.46
N SER A 241 16.02 0.61 21.62
CA SER A 241 17.33 0.40 22.25
C SER A 241 17.55 -1.12 22.42
N ARG A 242 18.80 -1.57 22.54
CA ARG A 242 19.20 -3.00 22.72
C ARG A 242 18.60 -3.70 23.95
N VAL A 243 17.57 -3.13 24.55
CA VAL A 243 16.80 -3.66 25.65
C VAL A 243 15.72 -4.61 25.08
N PRO A 244 15.57 -5.83 25.63
CA PRO A 244 14.59 -6.81 25.16
C PRO A 244 13.18 -6.24 25.06
N VAL A 245 12.43 -6.70 24.06
CA VAL A 245 11.05 -6.27 23.71
C VAL A 245 10.08 -6.36 24.90
N ASP A 246 10.41 -7.16 25.91
CA ASP A 246 9.56 -7.50 27.04
C ASP A 246 9.72 -6.58 28.26
N SER A 247 10.70 -5.67 28.29
CA SER A 247 10.82 -4.70 29.40
C SER A 247 10.16 -3.38 29.02
N VAL A 248 8.86 -3.31 29.32
CA VAL A 248 8.01 -2.13 29.17
C VAL A 248 8.40 -1.08 30.21
N ALA A 249 9.34 -0.19 29.87
CA ALA A 249 9.50 1.11 30.53
C ALA A 249 10.21 2.11 29.61
N SER A 250 9.41 3.05 29.10
CA SER A 250 9.74 4.45 28.78
C SER A 250 11.11 4.72 28.13
N GLU A 251 11.14 4.69 26.80
CA GLU A 251 11.34 5.90 25.99
C GLU A 251 10.92 5.55 24.55
N GLY A 252 9.87 6.21 24.05
CA GLY A 252 9.45 6.13 22.65
C GLY A 252 8.38 5.10 22.25
N LEU A 253 7.42 4.69 23.09
CA LEU A 253 6.15 4.10 22.60
C LEU A 253 5.12 5.22 22.42
N LEU A 254 4.55 5.34 21.22
CA LEU A 254 3.54 6.35 20.89
C LEU A 254 2.13 5.78 20.88
N TYR A 255 1.97 4.54 20.40
CA TYR A 255 0.67 3.89 20.28
C TYR A 255 0.81 2.37 20.25
N SER A 256 -0.21 1.65 20.72
CA SER A 256 -0.37 0.22 20.50
C SER A 256 -1.86 -0.17 20.53
N ASN A 257 -2.24 -1.13 19.70
CA ASN A 257 -3.56 -1.79 19.74
C ASN A 257 -3.48 -3.25 20.26
N CYS A 258 -2.32 -3.70 20.74
CA CYS A 258 -2.13 -5.02 21.33
C CYS A 258 -2.95 -5.17 22.63
N GLY A 259 -3.46 -6.37 22.89
CA GLY A 259 -4.01 -6.72 24.19
C GLY A 259 -2.96 -6.73 25.30
N GLU A 260 -3.42 -6.73 26.55
CA GLU A 260 -2.52 -6.78 27.71
C GLU A 260 -1.73 -8.09 27.72
N GLY A 261 -0.39 -8.00 27.67
CA GLY A 261 0.49 -9.17 27.59
C GLY A 261 0.71 -9.73 26.18
N GLU A 262 0.06 -9.18 25.15
CA GLU A 262 0.24 -9.61 23.76
C GLU A 262 1.42 -8.91 23.09
N GLY A 263 2.15 -9.66 22.27
CA GLY A 263 3.27 -9.18 21.47
C GLY A 263 2.79 -8.58 20.16
N ALA A 264 3.32 -7.41 19.78
CA ALA A 264 2.99 -6.82 18.49
C ALA A 264 3.45 -7.70 17.32
N GLN A 265 2.58 -7.86 16.34
CA GLN A 265 2.91 -8.48 15.05
C GLN A 265 3.76 -7.54 14.19
N VAL A 266 3.55 -6.21 14.31
CA VAL A 266 4.35 -5.20 13.63
C VAL A 266 4.73 -4.07 14.59
N THR A 267 6.02 -3.79 14.72
CA THR A 267 6.53 -2.58 15.38
C THR A 267 6.99 -1.60 14.32
N VAL A 268 6.35 -0.45 14.21
CA VAL A 268 6.71 0.62 13.28
C VAL A 268 7.38 1.76 14.04
N CYS A 269 8.50 2.25 13.53
CA CYS A 269 9.31 3.26 14.19
C CYS A 269 9.45 4.52 13.32
N PHE A 270 9.20 5.68 13.92
CA PHE A 270 9.70 6.97 13.46
C PHE A 270 11.20 7.04 13.74
N ALA A 271 11.98 6.50 12.81
CA ALA A 271 13.44 6.46 12.85
C ALA A 271 13.95 6.64 11.43
N HIS A 272 15.15 7.22 11.27
CA HIS A 272 15.78 7.28 9.95
C HIS A 272 15.82 5.88 9.34
N PRO A 273 15.55 5.75 8.03
CA PRO A 273 15.78 4.50 7.31
C PRO A 273 17.18 4.01 7.67
N GLY A 274 17.25 2.87 8.37
CA GLY A 274 18.54 2.29 8.72
C GLY A 274 19.26 1.88 7.44
N VAL A 275 20.51 2.30 7.30
CA VAL A 275 21.42 1.66 6.35
C VAL A 275 21.45 0.16 6.69
N PRO A 276 21.33 -0.77 5.73
CA PRO A 276 21.45 -2.19 6.02
C PRO A 276 22.74 -2.45 6.78
N VAL A 277 22.72 -3.44 7.68
CA VAL A 277 23.82 -3.76 8.61
C VAL A 277 25.17 -3.98 7.88
N ASP A 278 25.17 -4.23 6.57
CA ASP A 278 26.38 -4.46 5.75
C ASP A 278 26.36 -3.78 4.34
N GLY A 279 25.64 -2.67 4.12
CA GLY A 279 25.45 -2.13 2.75
C GLY A 279 25.63 -0.61 2.57
N GLU A 280 25.85 -0.19 1.32
CA GLU A 280 25.66 1.20 0.88
C GLU A 280 24.21 1.63 1.19
N PRO A 281 23.96 2.90 1.56
CA PRO A 281 22.60 3.42 1.73
C PRO A 281 21.81 3.20 0.42
N PHE A 282 20.55 2.78 0.54
CA PHE A 282 19.64 2.80 -0.60
C PHE A 282 19.58 4.24 -1.11
N VAL A 283 20.06 4.51 -2.32
CA VAL A 283 19.88 5.80 -2.98
C VAL A 283 18.42 5.89 -3.39
N GLU A 284 17.57 6.23 -2.44
CA GLU A 284 16.14 6.41 -2.63
C GLU A 284 15.83 7.91 -2.69
N THR A 285 15.33 8.38 -3.83
CA THR A 285 14.73 9.72 -3.91
C THR A 285 13.43 9.69 -3.08
N PRO A 286 13.29 10.53 -2.04
CA PRO A 286 12.10 10.55 -1.21
C PRO A 286 10.82 10.73 -2.02
N LEU A 287 9.76 9.99 -1.69
CA LEU A 287 8.47 10.19 -2.32
C LEU A 287 7.83 11.50 -1.87
N GLY A 288 7.17 12.17 -2.82
CA GLY A 288 6.27 13.27 -2.49
C GLY A 288 5.05 12.73 -1.77
N VAL A 289 4.70 13.34 -0.64
CA VAL A 289 3.43 13.14 0.07
C VAL A 289 2.50 14.32 -0.14
N ARG A 290 1.19 14.08 -0.04
CA ARG A 290 0.22 15.17 -0.15
C ARG A 290 0.38 16.12 1.05
N GLN A 291 0.46 17.42 0.79
CA GLN A 291 0.40 18.42 1.86
C GLN A 291 -0.99 18.32 2.51
N ARG A 292 -1.01 18.06 3.82
CA ARG A 292 -2.23 18.03 4.63
C ARG A 292 -2.34 19.40 5.30
N GLY A 293 -3.42 20.12 5.00
CA GLY A 293 -3.73 21.44 5.57
C GLY A 293 -4.44 21.32 6.90
#